data_AF-A0A3E2YPD9-F1
#
_entry.id   AF-A0A3E2YPD9-F1
#
_cell.length_a   1.000
_cell.length_b   1.000
_cell.length_c   1.000
_cell.angle_alpha   90.00
_cell.angle_beta   90.00
_cell.angle_gamma   90.00
#
_symmetry.space_group_name_H-M   'P 1'
#
loop_
_entity.id
_entity.type
_entity.pdbx_description
1 polymer ?
#
loop_
_entity_poly.entity_id
_entity_poly.type
_entity_poly.pdbx_seq_one_letter_code
_entity_poly.pdbx_strand_id
1 'polypeptide(L)'
;MSGGRVKTKAGTLYAALDRLSTEGLIVVGRKEAVGGRLRRYYVLSDDGRAALEAAVERLQSNAQVATSRLREAFGFIGGVRHA
;
A
#
# COMPACT_ATOMS: atom_id res chain seq x y z
N MET A 1 -0.39 6.89 -8.26
CA MET A 1 -0.75 7.79 -7.12
C MET A 1 -1.89 7.16 -6.34
N SER A 2 -2.03 7.42 -5.03
CA SER A 2 -2.97 6.74 -4.11
C SER A 2 -4.47 6.92 -4.41
N GLY A 3 -4.84 7.56 -5.53
CA GLY A 3 -6.23 7.88 -5.89
C GLY A 3 -6.94 8.76 -4.85
N GLY A 4 -6.19 9.53 -4.05
CA GLY A 4 -6.73 10.36 -2.97
C GLY A 4 -7.09 9.60 -1.68
N ARG A 5 -6.97 8.26 -1.65
CA ARG A 5 -7.26 7.44 -0.45
C ARG A 5 -6.34 7.73 0.73
N VAL A 6 -5.13 8.21 0.42
CA VAL A 6 -4.14 8.58 1.44
C VAL A 6 -3.70 10.01 1.17
N LYS A 7 -3.96 10.90 2.14
CA LYS A 7 -3.40 12.25 2.21
C LYS A 7 -2.15 12.22 3.08
N THR A 8 -0.99 12.05 2.46
CA THR A 8 0.29 12.01 3.17
C THR A 8 0.87 13.42 3.28
N LYS A 9 1.26 13.85 4.48
CA LYS A 9 2.05 15.09 4.64
C LYS A 9 3.40 14.90 3.94
N ALA A 10 3.96 15.97 3.36
CA ALA A 10 5.23 15.90 2.64
C ALA A 10 6.36 15.25 3.46
N GLY A 11 6.47 15.58 4.75
CA GLY A 11 7.47 14.98 5.64
C GLY A 11 7.34 13.46 5.80
N THR A 12 6.11 12.95 5.94
CA THR A 12 5.85 11.51 6.04
C THR A 12 6.13 10.79 4.71
N LEU A 13 5.86 11.43 3.58
CA LEU A 13 6.18 10.87 2.26
C LEU A 13 7.68 10.69 2.08
N TYR A 14 8.48 11.72 2.39
CA TYR A 14 9.93 11.63 2.25
C TYR A 14 10.55 10.64 3.22
N ALA A 15 10.06 10.56 4.46
CA ALA A 15 10.50 9.55 5.42
C ALA A 15 10.23 8.12 4.92
N ALA A 16 9.07 7.88 4.29
CA ALA A 16 8.76 6.58 3.70
C ALA A 16 9.68 6.24 2.52
N LEU A 17 9.94 7.19 1.63
CA LEU A 17 10.85 6.99 0.48
C LEU A 17 12.29 6.74 0.94
N ASP A 18 12.75 7.48 1.95
CA ASP A 18 14.10 7.31 2.52
C ASP A 18 14.28 5.92 3.14
N ARG A 19 13.29 5.48 3.92
CA ARG A 19 13.26 4.14 4.49
C ARG A 19 13.27 3.05 3.41
N LEU A 20 12.38 3.14 2.41
CA LEU A 20 12.32 2.16 1.32
C LEU A 20 13.62 2.12 0.51
N SER A 21 14.28 3.28 0.35
CA SER A 21 15.58 3.35 -0.33
C SER A 21 16.69 2.74 0.52
N THR A 22 16.67 2.96 1.84
CA THR A 22 17.65 2.39 2.78
C THR A 22 17.51 0.88 2.90
N GLU A 23 16.28 0.37 2.84
CA GLU A 23 15.96 -1.07 2.79
C GLU A 23 16.23 -1.70 1.41
N GLY A 24 16.66 -0.92 0.41
CA GLY A 24 16.97 -1.42 -0.94
C GLY A 24 15.77 -1.80 -1.79
N LEU A 25 14.54 -1.50 -1.34
CA LEU A 25 13.29 -1.85 -2.03
C LEU A 25 12.96 -0.89 -3.19
N ILE A 26 13.55 0.30 -3.19
CA ILE A 26 13.47 1.24 -4.31
C ILE A 26 14.85 1.77 -4.66
N VAL A 27 15.05 2.10 -5.94
CA VAL A 27 16.28 2.70 -6.47
C VAL A 27 15.96 3.93 -7.30
N VAL A 28 16.94 4.83 -7.45
CA VAL A 28 16.78 6.01 -8.32
C VAL A 28 16.92 5.57 -9.77
N GLY A 29 15.80 5.47 -10.48
CA GLY A 29 15.80 5.15 -11.91
C GLY A 29 16.17 6.35 -12.79
N ARG A 30 15.93 7.58 -12.30
CA ARG A 30 16.17 8.82 -13.07
C ARG A 30 16.30 10.03 -12.16
N LYS A 31 17.15 10.98 -12.56
CA LYS A 31 17.29 12.30 -11.93
C LYS A 31 17.08 13.38 -12.99
N GLU A 32 16.24 14.36 -12.70
CA GLU A 32 15.94 15.46 -13.63
C GLU A 32 15.92 16.80 -12.88
N ALA A 33 16.52 17.83 -13.48
CA ALA A 33 16.41 19.19 -12.97
C ALA A 33 15.14 19.84 -13.53
N VAL A 34 14.19 20.16 -12.66
CA VAL A 34 12.92 20.79 -13.05
C VAL A 34 12.77 22.08 -12.25
N GLY A 35 12.79 23.22 -12.95
CA GLY A 35 12.70 24.54 -12.31
C GLY A 35 13.84 24.83 -11.33
N GLY A 36 15.07 24.43 -11.69
CA GLY A 36 16.26 24.61 -10.84
C GLY A 36 16.36 23.67 -9.64
N ARG A 37 15.41 22.75 -9.45
CA ARG A 37 15.44 21.75 -8.37
C ARG A 37 15.64 20.35 -8.93
N LEU A 38 16.59 19.61 -8.36
CA LEU A 38 16.82 18.22 -8.70
C LEU A 38 15.67 17.35 -8.17
N ARG A 39 14.99 16.66 -9.07
CA ARG A 39 13.94 15.68 -8.77
C ARG A 39 14.49 14.28 -8.99
N ARG A 40 14.22 13.40 -8.03
CA ARG A 40 14.57 11.97 -8.11
C ARG A 40 13.29 11.19 -8.41
N TYR A 41 13.36 10.32 -9.41
CA TYR A 41 12.31 9.36 -9.73
C TYR A 41 12.78 7.98 -9.29
N TYR A 42 11.98 7.36 -8.43
CA TYR A 42 12.27 6.05 -7.87
C TYR A 42 11.51 4.96 -8.63
N VAL A 43 12.15 3.82 -8.79
CA VAL A 43 11.58 2.59 -9.34
C VAL A 43 11.78 1.46 -8.32
N LEU A 44 10.99 0.39 -8.41
CA LEU A 44 11.21 -0.80 -7.60
C LEU A 44 12.52 -1.47 -8.02
N SER A 45 13.27 -1.98 -7.05
CA SER A 45 14.29 -3.01 -7.29
C SER A 45 13.62 -4.37 -7.47
N ASP A 46 14.39 -5.41 -7.78
CA ASP A 46 13.89 -6.79 -7.83
C ASP A 46 13.40 -7.25 -6.44
N ASP A 47 14.17 -6.95 -5.39
CA ASP A 47 13.77 -7.21 -4.00
C ASP A 47 12.51 -6.41 -3.62
N GLY A 48 12.42 -5.16 -4.09
CA GLY A 48 11.25 -4.31 -3.94
C GLY A 48 10.01 -4.89 -4.60
N ARG A 49 10.16 -5.47 -5.79
CA ARG A 49 9.09 -6.15 -6.52
C ARG A 49 8.60 -7.37 -5.74
N ALA A 50 9.51 -8.24 -5.30
CA ALA A 50 9.17 -9.41 -4.51
C ALA A 50 8.50 -9.03 -3.18
N ALA A 51 9.00 -8.00 -2.50
CA ALA A 51 8.40 -7.48 -1.27
C ALA A 51 6.99 -6.92 -1.50
N LEU A 52 6.77 -6.24 -2.63
CA LEU A 52 5.45 -5.73 -2.99
C LEU A 52 4.47 -6.87 -3.31
N GLU A 53 4.91 -7.89 -4.05
CA GLU A 53 4.10 -9.09 -4.34
C GLU A 53 3.65 -9.77 -3.04
N ALA A 54 4.58 -10.03 -2.11
CA ALA A 54 4.26 -10.58 -0.80
C ALA A 54 3.31 -9.67 0.01
N ALA A 55 3.44 -8.35 -0.09
CA ALA A 55 2.54 -7.41 0.58
C ALA A 55 1.12 -7.46 0.01
N VAL A 56 0.98 -7.61 -1.31
CA VAL A 56 -0.31 -7.77 -1.99
C VAL A 56 -1.00 -9.05 -1.53
N GLU A 57 -0.28 -10.17 -1.50
CA GLU A 57 -0.81 -11.47 -1.04
C GLU A 57 -1.32 -11.37 0.41
N ARG A 58 -0.53 -10.77 1.30
CA ARG A 58 -0.95 -10.56 2.70
C ARG A 58 -2.22 -9.73 2.80
N LEU A 59 -2.32 -8.63 2.05
CA LEU A 59 -3.51 -7.77 2.06
C LEU A 59 -4.75 -8.52 1.56
N GLN A 60 -4.62 -9.33 0.52
CA GLN A 60 -5.70 -10.15 -0.02
C GLN A 60 -6.14 -11.22 1.00
N SER A 61 -5.19 -11.95 1.59
CA SER A 61 -5.47 -12.93 2.65
C SER A 61 -6.22 -12.30 3.82
N ASN A 62 -5.75 -11.14 4.29
CA ASN A 62 -6.41 -10.42 5.37
C ASN A 62 -7.85 -10.01 5.01
N ALA A 63 -8.07 -9.54 3.78
CA ALA A 63 -9.39 -9.17 3.31
C ALA A 63 -10.34 -10.37 3.23
N GLN A 64 -9.85 -11.54 2.79
CA GLN A 64 -10.62 -12.79 2.75
C GLN A 64 -11.04 -13.22 4.16
N VAL A 65 -10.11 -13.24 5.10
CA VAL A 65 -10.38 -13.59 6.51
C VAL A 65 -11.39 -12.61 7.12
N ALA A 66 -11.20 -11.30 6.92
CA ALA A 66 -12.13 -10.28 7.40
C ALA A 66 -13.53 -10.48 6.81
N THR A 67 -13.63 -10.83 5.52
CA THR A 67 -14.90 -11.10 4.85
C THR A 67 -15.61 -12.33 5.43
N SER A 68 -14.89 -13.43 5.70
CA SER A 68 -15.46 -14.61 6.36
C SER A 68 -16.05 -14.26 7.71
N ARG A 69 -15.27 -13.53 8.53
CA ARG A 69 -15.70 -13.11 9.87
C ARG A 69 -16.90 -12.18 9.84
N LEU A 70 -16.97 -11.26 8.88
CA LEU A 70 -18.16 -10.40 8.70
C LEU A 70 -19.40 -11.24 8.36
N ARG A 71 -19.27 -12.26 7.51
CA ARG A 71 -20.38 -13.17 7.20
C ARG A 71 -20.80 -13.99 8.41
N GLU A 72 -19.87 -14.50 9.20
CA GLU A 72 -20.19 -15.24 10.43
C GLU A 72 -20.88 -14.34 11.47
N ALA A 73 -20.39 -13.12 11.66
CA ALA A 73 -20.92 -12.18 12.65
C ALA A 73 -22.30 -11.60 12.27
N PHE A 74 -22.60 -11.42 10.97
CA PHE A 74 -23.80 -10.71 10.52
C PHE A 74 -24.69 -11.51 9.53
N GLY A 75 -24.29 -12.71 9.13
CA GLY A 75 -24.96 -13.53 8.10
C GLY A 75 -26.18 -14.32 8.57
N PHE A 76 -26.72 -14.04 9.77
CA PHE A 76 -27.91 -14.71 10.31
C PHE A 76 -28.96 -13.76 10.94
N ILE A 77 -28.82 -12.43 10.78
CA ILE A 77 -29.78 -11.47 11.38
C ILE A 77 -31.09 -11.34 10.55
N GLY A 78 -31.18 -11.96 9.37
CA GLY A 78 -32.39 -11.94 8.51
C GLY A 78 -33.43 -13.04 8.78
N GLY A 79 -33.31 -13.81 9.86
CA GLY A 79 -34.09 -15.03 10.09
C GLY A 79 -35.01 -15.03 11.31
N VAL A 80 -35.52 -13.88 11.78
CA VAL A 80 -36.60 -13.87 12.78
C VAL A 80 -37.92 -13.59 12.08
N ARG A 81 -38.70 -14.64 11.85
CA ARG A 81 -40.14 -14.53 11.59
C ARG A 81 -40.78 -13.90 12.83
N HIS A 82 -41.41 -12.74 12.67
CA HIS A 82 -42.54 -12.42 13.52
C HIS A 82 -43.75 -13.17 12.97
N ALA A 83 -44.14 -14.22 13.70
CA ALA A 83 -45.52 -14.68 13.73
C ALA A 83 -46.34 -13.74 14.63
#